data_AF-A0A1S4CGS8-F1
#
_entry.id   AF-A0A1S4CGS8-F1
#
_cell.length_a   1.000
_cell.length_b   1.000
_cell.length_c   1.000
_cell.angle_alpha   90.00
_cell.angle_beta   90.00
_cell.angle_gamma   90.00
#
_symmetry.space_group_name_H-M   'P 1'
#
loop_
_entity.id
_entity.type
_entity.pdbx_description
1 polymer ?
#
loop_
_entity_poly.entity_id
_entity_poly.type
_entity_poly.pdbx_seq_one_letter_code
_entity_poly.pdbx_strand_id
1 'polypeptide(L)'
;MDQHTSQAAPTFQPVSQPSRSVYSTSHPAPMDQVKSQSAPAVYSTSQPSRSVHSASHSAPTNQESSQPAPTVQTASRKHFGSHWTVKAIASSDLFSYTNSKENVKKLKVKVKEVLNLTCEERIMVDFDYLDKPFGDARGLLSGFYGVLVYDCTLFPIHCEKWSSLPMPYFNRVFDEIIKPKFFFKTTESVARQYVYMSIGKKWAVNKLNLWSASEDPLKSRAEIINNVSDRILRDQWISFVDY
;
A
#
# COMPACT_ATOMS: atom_id res chain seq x y z
N MET A 1 -0.89 -66.20 -21.20
CA MET A 1 -0.39 -65.02 -21.93
C MET A 1 -0.17 -63.93 -20.91
N ASP A 2 1.06 -63.94 -20.43
CA ASP A 2 1.66 -63.12 -19.40
C ASP A 2 1.91 -61.69 -19.90
N GLN A 3 1.77 -60.69 -19.04
CA GLN A 3 2.90 -59.97 -18.44
C GLN A 3 2.43 -58.72 -17.69
N HIS A 4 2.63 -58.75 -16.37
CA HIS A 4 2.79 -57.55 -15.55
C HIS A 4 4.14 -56.90 -15.89
N THR A 5 4.14 -55.60 -16.21
CA THR A 5 5.39 -54.82 -16.29
C THR A 5 5.44 -53.86 -15.10
N SER A 6 6.29 -54.20 -14.13
CA SER A 6 6.74 -53.31 -13.06
C SER A 6 7.71 -52.28 -13.63
N GLN A 7 7.48 -50.98 -13.37
CA GLN A 7 8.52 -49.95 -13.56
C GLN A 7 8.89 -49.34 -12.21
N ALA A 8 10.18 -49.47 -11.89
CA ALA A 8 10.81 -49.02 -10.67
C ALA A 8 11.06 -47.50 -10.69
N ALA A 9 11.04 -46.90 -9.49
CA ALA A 9 11.40 -45.51 -9.24
C ALA A 9 12.92 -45.27 -9.40
N PRO A 10 13.37 -44.12 -9.94
CA PRO A 10 14.78 -43.78 -9.95
C PRO A 10 15.23 -43.24 -8.58
N THR A 11 16.15 -43.98 -7.97
CA THR A 11 16.95 -43.59 -6.80
C THR A 11 17.94 -42.48 -7.19
N PHE A 12 17.83 -41.31 -6.57
CA PHE A 12 18.85 -40.25 -6.66
C PHE A 12 19.86 -40.41 -5.53
N GLN A 13 21.11 -40.72 -5.87
CA GLN A 13 22.24 -40.65 -4.94
C GLN A 13 22.79 -39.20 -4.87
N PRO A 14 23.17 -38.69 -3.69
CA PRO A 14 23.83 -37.39 -3.57
C PRO A 14 25.32 -37.54 -3.85
N VAL A 15 25.81 -36.90 -4.93
CA VAL A 15 27.25 -36.77 -5.20
C VAL A 15 27.80 -35.56 -4.46
N SER A 16 28.84 -35.81 -3.66
CA SER A 16 29.57 -34.86 -2.83
C SER A 16 30.39 -33.85 -3.66
N GLN A 17 30.53 -32.63 -3.10
CA GLN A 17 31.35 -31.52 -3.59
C GLN A 17 32.85 -31.86 -3.66
N PRO A 18 33.63 -30.98 -4.32
CA PRO A 18 34.79 -30.44 -3.61
C PRO A 18 34.82 -28.91 -3.56
N SER A 19 35.23 -28.45 -2.40
CA SER A 19 35.49 -27.09 -1.95
C SER A 19 36.50 -26.34 -2.82
N ARG A 20 36.26 -25.04 -3.06
CA ARG A 20 37.33 -24.09 -3.35
C ARG A 20 37.32 -22.97 -2.32
N SER A 21 38.22 -23.11 -1.37
CA SER A 21 38.80 -22.03 -0.57
C SER A 21 39.75 -21.24 -1.45
N VAL A 22 39.64 -19.91 -1.42
CA VAL A 22 40.75 -19.04 -1.82
C VAL A 22 40.89 -17.97 -0.73
N TYR A 23 41.99 -18.08 0.01
CA TYR A 23 42.49 -17.05 0.90
C TYR A 23 42.98 -15.84 0.09
N SER A 24 42.68 -14.63 0.58
CA SER A 24 43.51 -13.43 0.35
C SER A 24 43.27 -12.40 1.46
N THR A 25 44.01 -12.59 2.56
CA THR A 25 44.62 -11.54 3.40
C THR A 25 45.74 -10.88 2.58
N SER A 26 46.10 -9.58 2.63
CA SER A 26 45.99 -8.49 3.60
C SER A 26 46.28 -7.16 2.88
N HIS A 27 45.68 -6.05 3.32
CA HIS A 27 46.35 -4.91 3.99
C HIS A 27 45.56 -3.58 3.88
N PRO A 28 45.40 -2.83 4.99
CA PRO A 28 44.81 -1.49 5.01
C PRO A 28 45.89 -0.38 4.94
N ALA A 29 45.51 0.80 4.47
CA ALA A 29 46.33 2.02 4.46
C ALA A 29 45.49 3.21 4.98
N PRO A 30 46.08 4.34 5.41
CA PRO A 30 46.23 4.67 6.83
C PRO A 30 45.38 5.86 7.30
N MET A 31 45.28 5.98 8.63
CA MET A 31 44.82 7.17 9.34
C MET A 31 45.67 8.40 8.99
N ASP A 32 45.01 9.53 8.75
CA ASP A 32 45.51 10.85 9.13
C ASP A 32 44.53 11.48 10.13
N GLN A 33 45.02 11.66 11.36
CA GLN A 33 44.49 12.57 12.37
C GLN A 33 45.25 13.89 12.31
N VAL A 34 44.53 15.00 12.55
CA VAL A 34 44.93 16.32 13.11
C VAL A 34 43.95 17.35 12.51
N LYS A 35 43.33 18.31 13.19
CA LYS A 35 43.20 18.74 14.59
C LYS A 35 42.12 19.83 14.61
N SER A 36 41.47 19.96 15.76
CA SER A 36 40.51 20.95 16.27
C SER A 36 40.41 22.33 15.59
N GLN A 37 39.16 22.84 15.48
CA GLN A 37 38.72 24.21 15.85
C GLN A 37 37.22 24.38 15.53
N SER A 38 36.34 24.36 16.53
CA SER A 38 35.70 25.50 17.24
C SER A 38 34.35 25.96 16.63
N ALA A 39 33.32 25.98 17.49
CA ALA A 39 31.95 26.41 17.21
C ALA A 39 31.78 27.93 17.08
N PRO A 40 30.65 28.38 16.53
CA PRO A 40 29.90 29.52 17.06
C PRO A 40 28.46 29.09 17.39
N ALA A 41 27.99 29.29 18.62
CA ALA A 41 27.42 30.52 19.15
C ALA A 41 26.00 30.82 18.62
N VAL A 42 25.09 30.74 19.58
CA VAL A 42 23.67 31.09 19.61
C VAL A 42 23.37 32.43 18.93
N TYR A 43 22.31 32.45 18.11
CA TYR A 43 21.49 33.65 17.93
C TYR A 43 19.99 33.28 17.98
N SER A 44 19.38 33.67 19.09
CA SER A 44 17.92 33.82 19.24
C SER A 44 17.51 35.14 18.58
N THR A 45 16.50 35.12 17.70
CA THR A 45 15.56 36.26 17.56
C THR A 45 14.29 35.87 16.80
N SER A 46 13.20 35.78 17.57
CA SER A 46 11.89 36.44 17.33
C SER A 46 11.04 36.10 16.09
N GLN A 47 9.95 35.39 16.36
CA GLN A 47 8.66 35.49 15.64
C GLN A 47 8.10 36.92 15.70
N PRO A 48 7.15 37.25 14.83
CA PRO A 48 5.96 37.97 15.30
C PRO A 48 4.67 37.19 14.99
N SER A 49 3.95 36.91 16.08
CA SER A 49 2.53 36.61 16.10
C SER A 49 1.73 37.82 15.59
N ARG A 50 0.68 37.58 14.80
CA ARG A 50 -0.41 38.55 14.64
C ARG A 50 -1.76 37.85 14.69
N SER A 51 -2.30 37.80 15.89
CA SER A 51 -3.73 37.70 16.18
C SER A 51 -4.29 39.12 16.16
N VAL A 52 -5.43 39.36 15.50
CA VAL A 52 -6.49 40.26 16.00
C VAL A 52 -7.77 40.15 15.16
N HIS A 53 -8.82 39.66 15.84
CA HIS A 53 -10.21 40.12 15.94
C HIS A 53 -11.11 40.37 14.71
N SER A 54 -12.26 39.72 14.80
CA SER A 54 -13.56 40.05 14.20
C SER A 54 -14.05 41.46 14.56
N ALA A 55 -14.58 42.17 13.57
CA ALA A 55 -15.67 43.12 13.73
C ALA A 55 -16.48 43.21 12.42
N SER A 56 -17.80 43.10 12.56
CA SER A 56 -18.80 43.32 11.53
C SER A 56 -18.80 44.77 11.06
N HIS A 57 -19.21 45.04 9.80
CA HIS A 57 -20.32 45.93 9.42
C HIS A 57 -20.25 46.31 7.92
N SER A 58 -21.36 45.95 7.24
CA SER A 58 -22.09 46.60 6.15
C SER A 58 -21.41 47.08 4.84
N ALA A 59 -22.00 46.62 3.74
CA ALA A 59 -21.78 46.98 2.34
C ALA A 59 -22.10 48.46 2.00
N PRO A 60 -21.74 48.91 0.78
CA PRO A 60 -22.81 48.97 -0.24
C PRO A 60 -22.43 48.44 -1.63
N THR A 61 -23.51 48.19 -2.35
CA THR A 61 -23.77 47.64 -3.69
C THR A 61 -22.96 48.25 -4.84
N ASN A 62 -22.56 47.42 -5.80
CA ASN A 62 -22.76 47.70 -7.24
C ASN A 62 -22.81 46.40 -8.06
N GLN A 63 -23.69 46.44 -9.06
CA GLN A 63 -24.23 45.32 -9.82
C GLN A 63 -23.38 44.91 -11.03
N GLU A 64 -23.67 43.70 -11.50
CA GLU A 64 -23.64 43.22 -12.89
C GLU A 64 -22.30 42.76 -13.49
N SER A 65 -22.12 41.42 -13.59
CA SER A 65 -21.98 40.74 -14.89
C SER A 65 -21.88 39.23 -14.69
N SER A 66 -22.86 38.52 -15.24
CA SER A 66 -23.05 37.08 -15.11
C SER A 66 -22.12 36.27 -16.02
N GLN A 67 -21.18 35.53 -15.43
CA GLN A 67 -20.49 34.39 -16.04
C GLN A 67 -20.20 33.33 -14.94
N PRO A 68 -20.76 32.12 -14.99
CA PRO A 68 -20.32 31.07 -14.08
C PRO A 68 -18.92 30.60 -14.49
N ALA A 69 -17.92 30.94 -13.66
CA ALA A 69 -16.58 30.37 -13.72
C ALA A 69 -16.68 28.83 -13.58
N PRO A 70 -15.81 28.05 -14.24
CA PRO A 70 -15.80 26.60 -14.08
C PRO A 70 -15.47 26.29 -12.63
N THR A 71 -16.47 25.76 -11.90
CA THR A 71 -16.28 25.22 -10.56
C THR A 71 -15.22 24.14 -10.64
N VAL A 72 -14.00 24.48 -10.21
CA VAL A 72 -13.02 23.49 -9.78
C VAL A 72 -13.69 22.76 -8.63
N GLN A 73 -14.33 21.63 -8.93
CA GLN A 73 -14.89 20.76 -7.91
C GLN A 73 -13.69 20.25 -7.11
N THR A 74 -13.44 20.91 -5.99
CA THR A 74 -12.60 20.38 -4.92
C THR A 74 -13.17 19.00 -4.64
N ALA A 75 -12.44 17.96 -5.02
CA ALA A 75 -12.90 16.59 -4.92
C ALA A 75 -13.18 16.28 -3.45
N SER A 76 -14.43 16.41 -3.03
CA SER A 76 -14.87 16.00 -1.70
C SER A 76 -14.41 14.56 -1.51
N ARG A 77 -13.60 14.35 -0.47
CA ARG A 77 -12.99 13.06 -0.14
C ARG A 77 -14.10 12.06 0.17
N LYS A 78 -14.53 11.30 -0.84
CA LYS A 78 -15.54 10.23 -0.66
C LYS A 78 -15.03 9.26 0.42
N HIS A 79 -15.85 9.02 1.44
CA HIS A 79 -15.50 8.23 2.62
C HIS A 79 -15.64 6.72 2.35
N PHE A 80 -15.13 5.90 3.29
CA PHE A 80 -15.18 4.44 3.22
C PHE A 80 -16.59 3.85 2.98
N GLY A 81 -17.64 4.51 3.49
CA GLY A 81 -19.04 4.12 3.29
C GLY A 81 -19.71 4.68 2.02
N SER A 82 -19.02 5.57 1.30
CA SER A 82 -19.56 6.19 0.09
C SER A 82 -19.52 5.23 -1.09
N HIS A 83 -20.52 5.35 -1.96
CA HIS A 83 -20.49 4.67 -3.24
C HIS A 83 -19.57 5.41 -4.20
N TRP A 84 -18.82 4.64 -4.99
CA TRP A 84 -17.98 5.11 -6.07
C TRP A 84 -18.63 4.72 -7.39
N THR A 85 -18.69 5.66 -8.33
CA THR A 85 -19.13 5.39 -9.70
C THR A 85 -17.88 5.24 -10.55
N VAL A 86 -17.57 4.01 -10.97
CA VAL A 86 -16.34 3.67 -11.69
C VAL A 86 -16.66 2.98 -13.02
N LYS A 87 -15.70 2.99 -13.94
CA LYS A 87 -15.78 2.22 -15.17
C LYS A 87 -15.34 0.78 -14.89
N ALA A 88 -16.01 -0.18 -15.50
CA ALA A 88 -15.64 -1.59 -15.45
C ALA A 88 -15.66 -2.19 -16.86
N ILE A 89 -14.77 -3.14 -17.09
CA ILE A 89 -14.67 -3.92 -18.33
C ILE A 89 -14.93 -5.39 -18.03
N ALA A 90 -15.62 -6.08 -18.94
CA ALA A 90 -15.78 -7.53 -18.84
C ALA A 90 -14.43 -8.23 -19.07
N SER A 91 -14.15 -9.30 -18.31
CA SER A 91 -12.93 -10.10 -18.44
C SER A 91 -12.82 -10.76 -19.82
N SER A 92 -13.95 -11.05 -20.49
CA SER A 92 -13.98 -11.53 -21.88
C SER A 92 -13.40 -10.52 -22.87
N ASP A 93 -13.58 -9.23 -22.58
CA ASP A 93 -13.23 -8.12 -23.48
C ASP A 93 -11.83 -7.58 -23.19
N LEU A 94 -11.12 -8.19 -22.24
CA LEU A 94 -9.75 -7.84 -21.89
C LEU A 94 -8.77 -8.14 -23.04
N PHE A 95 -8.99 -9.22 -23.78
CA PHE A 95 -8.16 -9.63 -24.92
C PHE A 95 -8.41 -8.79 -26.18
N SER A 96 -9.61 -8.20 -26.32
CA SER A 96 -10.00 -7.36 -27.46
C SER A 96 -9.80 -5.87 -27.22
N TYR A 97 -9.29 -5.47 -26.05
CA TYR A 97 -9.05 -4.07 -25.68
C TYR A 97 -8.18 -3.30 -26.70
N THR A 98 -7.41 -4.00 -27.53
CA THR A 98 -6.61 -3.41 -28.62
C THR A 98 -7.41 -3.06 -29.88
N ASN A 99 -8.68 -3.47 -30.02
CA ASN A 99 -9.43 -3.36 -31.27
C ASN A 99 -10.93 -3.01 -31.07
N SER A 100 -11.20 -1.72 -30.83
CA SER A 100 -12.47 -1.00 -31.08
C SER A 100 -13.82 -1.71 -30.81
N LYS A 101 -14.29 -1.60 -29.57
CA LYS A 101 -15.61 -1.08 -29.13
C LYS A 101 -15.69 -1.39 -27.64
N GLU A 102 -15.43 -0.37 -26.83
CA GLU A 102 -15.44 -0.46 -25.37
C GLU A 102 -16.85 -0.87 -24.88
N ASN A 103 -17.04 -2.13 -24.49
CA ASN A 103 -18.17 -2.54 -23.63
C ASN A 103 -17.91 -2.08 -22.19
N VAL A 104 -17.60 -0.80 -22.02
CA VAL A 104 -17.31 -0.21 -20.73
C VAL A 104 -18.62 0.18 -20.08
N LYS A 105 -18.87 -0.40 -18.92
CA LYS A 105 -20.05 -0.11 -18.12
C LYS A 105 -19.70 0.71 -16.90
N LYS A 106 -20.69 1.45 -16.39
CA LYS A 106 -20.58 2.17 -15.12
C LYS A 106 -21.03 1.25 -13.98
N LEU A 107 -20.17 1.07 -12.99
CA LEU A 107 -20.44 0.31 -11.77
C LEU A 107 -20.53 1.28 -10.58
N LYS A 108 -21.54 1.07 -9.72
CA LYS A 108 -21.66 1.77 -8.44
C LYS A 108 -21.32 0.79 -7.32
N VAL A 109 -20.19 1.01 -6.63
CA VAL A 109 -19.63 0.04 -5.68
C VAL A 109 -19.04 0.74 -4.44
N LYS A 110 -19.10 0.10 -3.27
CA LYS A 110 -18.37 0.55 -2.07
C LYS A 110 -17.05 -0.19 -1.92
N VAL A 111 -16.11 0.43 -1.20
CA VAL A 111 -14.79 -0.16 -0.91
C VAL A 111 -14.87 -1.59 -0.37
N LYS A 112 -15.75 -1.85 0.61
CA LYS A 112 -15.94 -3.18 1.21
C LYS A 112 -16.56 -4.23 0.28
N GLU A 113 -17.25 -3.79 -0.77
CA GLU A 113 -17.95 -4.66 -1.73
C GLU A 113 -17.00 -5.14 -2.84
N VAL A 114 -15.82 -4.53 -2.99
CA VAL A 114 -14.85 -4.86 -4.06
C VAL A 114 -14.40 -6.33 -3.99
N LEU A 115 -14.24 -6.91 -2.79
CA LEU A 115 -13.91 -8.33 -2.64
C LEU A 115 -14.97 -9.26 -3.25
N ASN A 116 -16.23 -8.83 -3.20
CA ASN A 116 -17.39 -9.62 -3.61
C ASN A 116 -17.72 -9.49 -5.10
N LEU A 117 -17.01 -8.63 -5.84
CA LEU A 117 -17.20 -8.52 -7.29
C LEU A 117 -16.84 -9.84 -7.97
N THR A 118 -17.62 -10.25 -8.97
CA THR A 118 -17.30 -11.45 -9.75
C THR A 118 -16.00 -11.23 -10.53
N CYS A 119 -15.26 -12.30 -10.83
CA CYS A 119 -14.06 -12.21 -11.67
C CYS A 119 -14.38 -11.91 -13.15
N GLU A 120 -15.68 -11.87 -13.49
CA GLU A 120 -16.18 -11.59 -14.83
C GLU A 120 -16.01 -10.11 -15.20
N GLU A 121 -15.81 -9.22 -14.22
CA GLU A 121 -15.75 -7.79 -14.43
C GLU A 121 -14.64 -7.16 -13.60
N ARG A 122 -13.87 -6.27 -14.22
CA ARG A 122 -12.75 -5.60 -13.57
C ARG A 122 -12.92 -4.10 -13.60
N ILE A 123 -12.74 -3.46 -12.45
CA ILE A 123 -12.74 -2.01 -12.33
C ILE A 123 -11.54 -1.45 -13.07
N MET A 124 -11.79 -0.56 -14.02
CA MET A 124 -10.74 0.08 -14.80
C MET A 124 -10.05 1.15 -13.96
N VAL A 125 -8.72 1.13 -13.98
CA VAL A 125 -7.86 2.13 -13.34
C VAL A 125 -7.00 2.76 -14.42
N ASP A 126 -7.34 3.99 -14.79
CA ASP A 126 -6.55 4.78 -15.74
C ASP A 126 -5.31 5.36 -15.03
N PHE A 127 -4.19 5.41 -15.75
CA PHE A 127 -2.91 5.98 -15.32
C PHE A 127 -2.55 7.17 -16.19
N ASP A 128 -2.00 8.21 -15.57
CA ASP A 128 -1.46 9.37 -16.28
C ASP A 128 -0.04 9.09 -16.80
N TYR A 129 0.55 10.08 -17.47
CA TYR A 129 1.91 10.01 -18.00
C TYR A 129 3.00 9.97 -16.92
N LEU A 130 2.65 10.19 -15.65
CA LEU A 130 3.54 10.09 -14.48
C LEU A 130 3.38 8.75 -13.75
N ASP A 131 2.74 7.77 -14.39
CA ASP A 131 2.46 6.46 -13.83
C ASP A 131 1.66 6.55 -12.52
N LYS A 132 0.79 7.56 -12.39
CA LYS A 132 -0.14 7.69 -11.27
C LYS A 132 -1.56 7.38 -11.71
N PRO A 133 -2.31 6.57 -10.94
CA PRO A 133 -3.72 6.42 -11.22
C PRO A 133 -4.44 7.75 -10.96
N PHE A 134 -5.54 7.97 -11.68
CA PHE A 134 -6.39 9.15 -11.50
C PHE A 134 -7.89 8.80 -11.52
N GLY A 135 -8.75 9.81 -11.34
CA GLY A 135 -10.20 9.63 -11.32
C GLY A 135 -10.76 8.94 -10.06
N ASP A 136 -12.04 8.57 -10.11
CA ASP A 136 -12.75 7.95 -8.98
C ASP A 136 -12.18 6.57 -8.61
N ALA A 137 -11.73 5.79 -9.62
CA ALA A 137 -11.15 4.47 -9.40
C ALA A 137 -9.90 4.51 -8.50
N ARG A 138 -9.09 5.58 -8.58
CA ARG A 138 -7.94 5.79 -7.67
C ARG A 138 -8.38 5.82 -6.21
N GLY A 139 -9.45 6.55 -5.91
CA GLY A 139 -9.95 6.70 -4.55
C GLY A 139 -10.50 5.38 -4.00
N LEU A 140 -11.30 4.68 -4.82
CA LEU A 140 -11.80 3.34 -4.52
C LEU A 140 -10.67 2.35 -4.26
N LEU A 141 -9.66 2.31 -5.15
CA LEU A 141 -8.48 1.46 -5.06
C LEU A 141 -7.67 1.75 -3.78
N SER A 142 -7.46 3.02 -3.44
CA SER A 142 -6.83 3.42 -2.18
C SER A 142 -7.64 2.96 -0.97
N GLY A 143 -8.96 3.12 -0.98
CA GLY A 143 -9.83 2.60 0.08
C GLY A 143 -9.69 1.08 0.22
N PHE A 144 -9.66 0.37 -0.90
CA PHE A 144 -9.56 -1.09 -0.95
C PHE A 144 -8.26 -1.62 -0.34
N TYR A 145 -7.12 -0.97 -0.59
CA TYR A 145 -5.87 -1.31 0.10
C TYR A 145 -6.00 -1.22 1.62
N GLY A 146 -6.80 -0.27 2.13
CA GLY A 146 -7.10 -0.15 3.56
C GLY A 146 -7.81 -1.38 4.12
N VAL A 147 -8.71 -1.99 3.34
CA VAL A 147 -9.37 -3.26 3.71
C VAL A 147 -8.34 -4.38 3.79
N LEU A 148 -7.45 -4.47 2.79
CA LEU A 148 -6.46 -5.55 2.73
C LEU A 148 -5.46 -5.49 3.89
N VAL A 149 -4.92 -4.30 4.22
CA VAL A 149 -3.93 -4.17 5.30
C VAL A 149 -4.51 -4.35 6.70
N TYR A 150 -5.84 -4.25 6.84
CA TYR A 150 -6.52 -4.55 8.10
C TYR A 150 -6.58 -6.05 8.39
N ASP A 151 -6.46 -6.88 7.34
CA ASP A 151 -6.36 -8.33 7.47
C ASP A 151 -4.88 -8.74 7.67
N CYS A 152 -4.51 -9.02 8.91
CA CYS A 152 -3.15 -9.41 9.28
C CYS A 152 -2.73 -10.80 8.74
N THR A 153 -3.66 -11.57 8.17
CA THR A 153 -3.33 -12.80 7.44
C THR A 153 -2.79 -12.52 6.04
N LEU A 154 -3.18 -11.38 5.43
CA LEU A 154 -2.70 -10.95 4.11
C LEU A 154 -1.39 -10.16 4.24
N PHE A 155 -1.32 -9.26 5.22
CA PHE A 155 -0.15 -8.43 5.48
C PHE A 155 0.25 -8.50 6.95
N PRO A 156 1.14 -9.44 7.31
CA PRO A 156 1.56 -9.65 8.68
C PRO A 156 2.17 -8.40 9.33
N ILE A 157 1.89 -8.22 10.63
CA ILE A 157 2.36 -7.05 11.40
C ILE A 157 3.66 -7.30 12.18
N HIS A 158 4.05 -8.57 12.29
CA HIS A 158 5.32 -9.04 12.88
C HIS A 158 6.55 -8.80 11.97
N CYS A 159 6.39 -8.04 10.88
CA CYS A 159 7.52 -7.47 10.16
C CYS A 159 7.81 -6.05 10.68
N GLU A 160 9.07 -5.72 10.98
CA GLU A 160 9.45 -4.41 11.54
C GLU A 160 9.14 -3.32 10.51
N LYS A 161 9.60 -3.53 9.27
CA LYS A 161 9.57 -2.60 8.15
C LYS A 161 8.80 -3.18 6.97
N TRP A 162 8.18 -2.32 6.15
CA TRP A 162 7.49 -2.78 4.95
C TRP A 162 8.42 -3.51 3.97
N SER A 163 9.67 -3.04 3.87
CA SER A 163 10.70 -3.65 3.03
C SER A 163 11.18 -5.00 3.54
N SER A 164 10.88 -5.39 4.79
CA SER A 164 11.22 -6.72 5.31
C SER A 164 10.14 -7.76 5.03
N LEU A 165 8.97 -7.34 4.53
CA LEU A 165 7.92 -8.27 4.12
C LEU A 165 8.41 -9.06 2.89
N PRO A 166 8.44 -10.41 2.95
CA PRO A 166 8.87 -11.20 1.80
C PRO A 166 7.99 -10.93 0.58
N MET A 167 8.62 -10.68 -0.57
CA MET A 167 7.93 -10.35 -1.82
C MET A 167 6.84 -11.35 -2.24
N PRO A 168 6.93 -12.66 -1.95
CA PRO A 168 5.84 -13.61 -2.23
C PRO A 168 4.49 -13.25 -1.57
N TYR A 169 4.47 -12.62 -0.39
CA TYR A 169 3.23 -12.16 0.24
C TYR A 169 2.54 -11.10 -0.64
N PHE A 170 3.30 -10.09 -1.05
CA PHE A 170 2.78 -9.04 -1.92
C PHE A 170 2.34 -9.60 -3.27
N ASN A 171 3.17 -10.45 -3.90
CA ASN A 171 2.85 -11.02 -5.21
C ASN A 171 1.56 -11.83 -5.16
N ARG A 172 1.40 -12.68 -4.13
CA ARG A 172 0.17 -13.44 -3.90
C ARG A 172 -1.05 -12.52 -3.79
N VAL A 173 -1.00 -11.49 -2.95
CA VAL A 173 -2.14 -10.56 -2.79
C VAL A 173 -2.41 -9.81 -4.10
N PHE A 174 -1.37 -9.39 -4.82
CA PHE A 174 -1.55 -8.71 -6.10
C PHE A 174 -2.22 -9.61 -7.13
N ASP A 175 -1.73 -10.84 -7.30
CA ASP A 175 -2.17 -11.77 -8.34
C ASP A 175 -3.51 -12.43 -8.04
N GLU A 176 -3.74 -12.82 -6.79
CA GLU A 176 -4.94 -13.57 -6.39
C GLU A 176 -6.11 -12.67 -5.97
N ILE A 177 -5.84 -11.43 -5.50
CA ILE A 177 -6.87 -10.57 -4.92
C ILE A 177 -7.05 -9.27 -5.72
N ILE A 178 -5.96 -8.56 -6.05
CA ILE A 178 -6.08 -7.23 -6.65
C ILE A 178 -6.33 -7.31 -8.17
N LYS A 179 -5.48 -8.03 -8.90
CA LYS A 179 -5.53 -8.17 -10.37
C LYS A 179 -6.83 -8.79 -10.89
N PRO A 180 -7.52 -9.69 -10.17
CA PRO A 180 -8.84 -10.17 -10.59
C PRO A 180 -9.95 -9.12 -10.46
N LYS A 181 -9.79 -8.11 -9.60
CA LYS A 181 -10.82 -7.07 -9.35
C LYS A 181 -10.56 -5.78 -10.12
N PHE A 182 -9.31 -5.53 -10.49
CA PHE A 182 -8.88 -4.29 -11.14
C PHE A 182 -8.18 -4.58 -12.46
N PHE A 183 -8.54 -3.80 -13.48
CA PHE A 183 -7.82 -3.71 -14.74
C PHE A 183 -7.01 -2.42 -14.76
N PHE A 184 -5.69 -2.55 -14.71
CA PHE A 184 -4.76 -1.42 -14.74
C PHE A 184 -4.43 -1.07 -16.19
N LYS A 185 -4.73 0.15 -16.63
CA LYS A 185 -4.38 0.65 -17.97
C LYS A 185 -2.94 1.18 -17.99
N THR A 186 -2.00 0.31 -17.66
CA THR A 186 -0.55 0.54 -17.69
C THR A 186 0.16 -0.82 -17.74
N THR A 187 1.49 -0.83 -17.76
CA THR A 187 2.26 -2.07 -17.68
C THR A 187 2.11 -2.71 -16.29
N GLU A 188 2.24 -4.04 -16.24
CA GLU A 188 2.15 -4.76 -14.96
C GLU A 188 3.23 -4.31 -13.96
N SER A 189 4.43 -3.98 -14.46
CA SER A 189 5.54 -3.49 -13.63
C SER A 189 5.16 -2.17 -12.92
N VAL A 190 4.63 -1.21 -13.67
CA VAL A 190 4.17 0.08 -13.13
C VAL A 190 3.03 -0.13 -12.12
N ALA A 191 2.04 -0.96 -12.47
CA ALA A 191 0.93 -1.26 -11.58
C ALA A 191 1.43 -1.89 -10.26
N ARG A 192 2.28 -2.92 -10.33
CA ARG A 192 2.85 -3.57 -9.15
C ARG A 192 3.63 -2.59 -8.28
N GLN A 193 4.50 -1.76 -8.87
CA GLN A 193 5.29 -0.78 -8.14
C GLN A 193 4.38 0.22 -7.40
N TYR A 194 3.37 0.75 -8.08
CA TYR A 194 2.42 1.67 -7.47
C TYR A 194 1.64 1.02 -6.32
N VAL A 195 1.11 -0.20 -6.54
CA VAL A 195 0.33 -0.93 -5.53
C VAL A 195 1.20 -1.26 -4.31
N TYR A 196 2.42 -1.76 -4.51
CA TYR A 196 3.35 -2.08 -3.43
C TYR A 196 3.64 -0.85 -2.56
N MET A 197 3.97 0.29 -3.18
CA MET A 197 4.23 1.54 -2.46
C MET A 197 2.99 2.06 -1.71
N SER A 198 1.81 1.91 -2.30
CA SER A 198 0.55 2.40 -1.73
C SER A 198 0.07 1.56 -0.55
N ILE A 199 0.21 0.23 -0.65
CA ILE A 199 -0.08 -0.71 0.43
C ILE A 199 0.90 -0.47 1.57
N GLY A 200 2.20 -0.34 1.30
CA GLY A 200 3.20 -0.12 2.35
C GLY A 200 2.93 1.12 3.21
N LYS A 201 2.51 2.23 2.60
CA LYS A 201 2.10 3.43 3.33
C LYS A 201 0.90 3.17 4.25
N LYS A 202 -0.09 2.43 3.77
CA LYS A 202 -1.30 2.11 4.54
C LYS A 202 -1.03 1.09 5.64
N TRP A 203 -0.17 0.11 5.37
CA TRP A 203 0.27 -0.88 6.33
C TRP A 203 1.01 -0.21 7.50
N ALA A 204 1.90 0.74 7.24
CA ALA A 204 2.57 1.51 8.29
C ALA A 204 1.58 2.30 9.16
N VAL A 205 0.61 2.97 8.53
CA VAL A 205 -0.48 3.67 9.25
C VAL A 205 -1.34 2.70 10.05
N ASN A 206 -1.64 1.51 9.51
CA ASN A 206 -2.41 0.49 10.21
C ASN A 206 -1.67 -0.03 11.45
N LYS A 207 -0.36 -0.32 11.35
CA LYS A 207 0.47 -0.70 12.50
C LYS A 207 0.48 0.39 13.58
N LEU A 208 0.64 1.64 13.18
CA LEU A 208 0.61 2.77 14.13
C LEU A 208 -0.74 2.86 14.84
N ASN A 209 -1.85 2.78 14.10
CA ASN A 209 -3.18 2.82 14.67
C ASN A 209 -3.45 1.64 15.61
N LEU A 210 -2.98 0.44 15.26
CA LEU A 210 -3.07 -0.74 16.12
C LEU A 210 -2.30 -0.54 17.43
N TRP A 211 -1.06 -0.04 17.34
CA TRP A 211 -0.27 0.29 18.52
C TRP A 211 -0.98 1.31 19.40
N SER A 212 -1.37 2.46 18.85
CA SER A 212 -2.04 3.54 19.60
C SER A 212 -3.39 3.12 20.20
N ALA A 213 -4.09 2.15 19.62
CA ALA A 213 -5.31 1.61 20.19
C ALA A 213 -5.06 0.60 21.33
N SER A 214 -3.88 -0.03 21.35
CA SER A 214 -3.49 -1.04 22.34
C SER A 214 -2.67 -0.48 23.49
N GLU A 215 -1.91 0.58 23.24
CA GLU A 215 -1.05 1.23 24.21
C GLU A 215 -1.93 1.92 25.26
N ASP A 216 -1.79 1.46 26.50
CA ASP A 216 -2.38 2.07 27.67
C ASP A 216 -1.24 2.30 28.66
N PRO A 217 -0.93 3.56 29.02
CA PRO A 217 0.15 3.88 29.97
C PRO A 217 0.02 3.19 31.33
N LEU A 218 -1.18 2.70 31.67
CA LEU A 218 -1.46 2.01 32.93
C LEU A 218 -1.28 0.49 32.82
N LYS A 219 -1.09 -0.06 31.62
CA LYS A 219 -0.90 -1.50 31.39
C LYS A 219 0.57 -1.85 31.24
N SER A 220 0.98 -2.93 31.87
CA SER A 220 2.26 -3.57 31.61
C SER A 220 2.32 -4.20 30.22
N ARG A 221 3.54 -4.43 29.70
CA ARG A 221 3.76 -5.11 28.41
C ARG A 221 3.07 -6.49 28.37
N ALA A 222 3.15 -7.25 29.48
CA ALA A 222 2.51 -8.56 29.58
C ALA A 222 0.98 -8.47 29.48
N GLU A 223 0.36 -7.43 30.05
CA GLU A 223 -1.08 -7.20 29.92
C GLU A 223 -1.47 -6.80 28.50
N ILE A 224 -0.65 -6.03 27.79
CA ILE A 224 -0.86 -5.72 26.37
C ILE A 224 -0.74 -6.99 25.51
N ILE A 225 0.25 -7.84 25.77
CA ILE A 225 0.42 -9.13 25.08
C ILE A 225 -0.79 -10.05 25.29
N ASN A 226 -1.37 -10.05 26.50
CA ASN A 226 -2.53 -10.88 26.80
C ASN A 226 -3.83 -10.36 26.15
N ASN A 227 -3.92 -9.06 25.86
CA ASN A 227 -5.05 -8.42 25.19
C ASN A 227 -4.95 -8.46 23.65
N VAL A 228 -4.80 -9.66 23.09
CA VAL A 228 -4.75 -9.86 21.63
C VAL A 228 -6.12 -9.55 21.02
N SER A 229 -6.15 -8.76 19.94
CA SER A 229 -7.37 -8.59 19.14
C SER A 229 -7.71 -9.89 18.40
N ASP A 230 -8.98 -10.30 18.39
CA ASP A 230 -9.48 -11.54 17.76
C ASP A 230 -9.07 -11.74 16.29
N ARG A 231 -8.66 -10.68 15.60
CA ARG A 231 -8.28 -10.69 14.17
C ARG A 231 -6.78 -10.89 13.93
N ILE A 232 -5.98 -10.96 14.98
CA ILE A 232 -4.52 -11.05 14.90
C ILE A 232 -4.08 -12.38 15.52
N LEU A 233 -3.24 -13.12 14.81
CA LEU A 233 -2.63 -14.33 15.36
C LEU A 233 -1.76 -13.96 16.57
N ARG A 234 -1.91 -14.71 17.67
CA ARG A 234 -1.21 -14.44 18.95
C ARG A 234 0.29 -14.28 18.78
N ASP A 235 0.93 -15.14 18.00
CA ASP A 235 2.39 -15.08 17.78
C ASP A 235 2.80 -13.81 17.04
N GLN A 236 1.98 -13.37 16.07
CA GLN A 236 2.22 -12.11 15.38
C GLN A 236 2.04 -10.91 16.31
N TRP A 237 1.07 -10.99 17.22
CA TRP A 237 0.82 -9.93 18.22
C TRP A 237 1.97 -9.83 19.21
N ILE A 238 2.42 -10.95 19.77
CA ILE A 238 3.57 -11.01 20.69
C ILE A 238 4.77 -10.36 20.03
N SER A 239 5.15 -10.82 18.83
CA SER A 239 6.29 -10.26 18.10
C SER A 239 6.11 -8.78 17.74
N PHE A 240 4.87 -8.31 17.54
CA PHE A 240 4.59 -6.90 17.26
C PHE A 240 4.70 -6.02 18.52
N VAL A 241 4.27 -6.52 19.67
CA VAL A 241 4.44 -5.81 20.95
C VAL A 241 5.89 -5.88 21.42
N ASP A 242 6.62 -6.94 21.06
CA ASP A 242 8.01 -7.21 21.48
C ASP A 242 9.11 -6.46 20.71
N TYR A 243 8.73 -5.59 19.75
CA TYR A 243 9.69 -4.69 19.09
C TYR A 243 10.44 -3.75 20.04
#